data_AF-A0A165GEP9-F1
#
_entry.id   AF-A0A165GEP9-F1
#
_cell.length_a   1.000
_cell.length_b   1.000
_cell.length_c   1.000
_cell.angle_alpha   90.00
_cell.angle_beta   90.00
_cell.angle_gamma   90.00
#
_symmetry.space_group_name_H-M   'P 1'
#
loop_
_entity.id
_entity.type
_entity.pdbx_description
1 polymer ?
#
loop_
_entity_poly.entity_id
_entity_poly.type
_entity_poly.pdbx_seq_one_letter_code
_entity_poly.pdbx_strand_id
1 'polypeptide(L)'
;MGTYIQSSVIGGCDGTYFNDLHELTDKDGQLMLDLNHPITRIEISSGWLVDGLKVTYKLRHPGLSNITLTHGKFYEPNMSAFDLKESEMILAIYGRAGYQDVYKQKLVNRMSFVIFDQHTGDTRVLGPFGSKPKFANFFNGSTYHVANVMAFAGYDNGGNVQKNSMQMESPVCLSARTSQAN
;
A
#
# COMPACT_ATOMS: atom_id res chain seq x y z
N MET A 1 -12.93 -11.88 17.15
CA MET A 1 -11.82 -11.34 16.32
C MET A 1 -12.30 -11.28 14.88
N GLY A 2 -12.16 -10.15 14.20
CA GLY A 2 -12.41 -10.08 12.76
C GLY A 2 -11.38 -10.93 12.01
N THR A 3 -11.82 -11.74 11.06
CA THR A 3 -10.91 -12.51 10.20
C THR A 3 -10.55 -11.68 8.98
N TYR A 4 -9.27 -11.44 8.77
CA TYR A 4 -8.74 -10.83 7.55
C TYR A 4 -7.91 -11.87 6.77
N ILE A 5 -7.76 -11.62 5.46
CA ILE A 5 -6.98 -12.44 4.55
C ILE A 5 -5.75 -11.62 4.14
N GLN A 6 -4.57 -12.18 4.34
CA GLN A 6 -3.33 -11.64 3.82
C GLN A 6 -3.09 -12.18 2.42
N SER A 7 -2.87 -11.28 1.45
CA SER A 7 -2.42 -11.68 0.12
C SER A 7 -1.00 -12.27 0.16
N SER A 8 -0.58 -12.92 -0.92
CA SER A 8 0.82 -13.28 -1.10
C SER A 8 1.70 -12.03 -1.15
N VAL A 9 2.95 -12.14 -0.71
CA VAL A 9 3.95 -11.09 -0.88
C VAL A 9 4.12 -10.74 -2.37
N ILE A 10 4.00 -9.46 -2.72
CA ILE A 10 4.16 -8.95 -4.10
C ILE A 10 5.48 -8.19 -4.19
N GLY A 11 6.46 -8.79 -4.85
CA GLY A 11 7.82 -8.25 -4.92
C GLY A 11 8.83 -9.19 -4.26
N GLY A 12 9.78 -8.63 -3.51
CA GLY A 12 10.79 -9.35 -2.73
C GLY A 12 10.55 -9.31 -1.22
N CYS A 13 11.23 -10.19 -0.49
CA CYS A 13 11.22 -10.22 0.98
C CYS A 13 12.55 -9.74 1.57
N ASP A 14 13.35 -9.05 0.76
CA ASP A 14 14.52 -8.32 1.22
C ASP A 14 14.06 -7.18 2.16
N GLY A 15 14.94 -6.67 3.03
CA GLY A 15 14.60 -5.58 3.96
C GLY A 15 13.94 -5.99 5.29
N THR A 16 13.27 -5.02 5.92
CA THR A 16 12.57 -5.13 7.21
C THR A 16 11.09 -5.35 6.98
N TYR A 17 10.55 -6.37 7.62
CA TYR A 17 9.11 -6.66 7.58
C TYR A 17 8.31 -5.57 8.31
N PHE A 18 7.21 -5.12 7.70
CA PHE A 18 6.21 -4.28 8.34
C PHE A 18 4.82 -4.90 8.22
N ASN A 19 3.95 -4.59 9.19
CA ASN A 19 2.54 -4.96 9.16
C ASN A 19 1.72 -3.90 9.89
N ASP A 20 1.00 -3.07 9.14
CA ASP A 20 0.22 -1.97 9.70
C ASP A 20 -0.88 -2.47 10.62
N LEU A 21 -1.44 -3.67 10.40
CA LEU A 21 -2.44 -4.21 11.32
C LEU A 21 -1.88 -4.44 12.72
N HIS A 22 -0.58 -4.67 12.88
CA HIS A 22 0.04 -4.78 14.20
C HIS A 22 -0.01 -3.45 14.96
N GLU A 23 0.28 -2.34 14.27
CA GLU A 23 0.20 -0.98 14.80
C GLU A 23 -1.26 -0.49 14.98
N LEU A 24 -2.21 -1.10 14.26
CA LEU A 24 -3.64 -0.78 14.28
C LEU A 24 -4.45 -1.69 15.23
N THR A 25 -3.77 -2.40 16.12
CA THR A 25 -4.37 -3.27 17.13
C THR A 25 -4.05 -2.75 18.53
N ASP A 26 -5.04 -2.74 19.42
CA ASP A 26 -4.83 -2.33 20.81
C ASP A 26 -4.11 -3.41 21.64
N LYS A 27 -3.81 -3.07 22.90
CA LYS A 27 -3.15 -3.98 23.86
C LYS A 27 -3.92 -5.29 24.11
N ASP A 28 -5.23 -5.30 23.84
CA ASP A 28 -6.14 -6.42 24.05
C ASP A 28 -6.35 -7.22 22.75
N GLY A 29 -5.60 -6.90 21.69
CA GLY A 29 -5.69 -7.58 20.41
C GLY A 29 -6.90 -7.15 19.56
N GLN A 30 -7.57 -6.05 19.89
CA GLN A 30 -8.72 -5.54 19.13
C GLN A 30 -8.30 -4.55 18.05
N LEU A 31 -8.89 -4.71 16.87
CA LEU A 31 -8.70 -3.82 15.74
C LEU A 31 -9.28 -2.42 16.07
N MET A 32 -8.41 -1.41 16.03
CA MET A 32 -8.75 0.00 16.25
C MET A 32 -9.25 0.71 14.99
N LEU A 33 -9.13 0.07 13.84
CA LEU A 33 -9.48 0.59 12.52
C LEU A 33 -10.99 0.73 12.33
N ASP A 34 -11.42 1.81 11.68
CA ASP A 34 -12.77 1.93 11.12
C ASP A 34 -12.88 1.04 9.87
N LEU A 35 -13.58 -0.10 9.99
CA LEU A 35 -13.67 -1.08 8.90
C LEU A 35 -14.52 -0.60 7.71
N ASN A 36 -15.34 0.44 7.88
CA ASN A 36 -16.13 0.99 6.78
C ASN A 36 -15.28 1.90 5.88
N HIS A 37 -14.38 2.67 6.49
CA HIS A 37 -13.50 3.63 5.78
C HIS A 37 -12.08 3.59 6.34
N PRO A 38 -11.37 2.44 6.20
CA PRO A 38 -10.12 2.20 6.92
C PRO A 38 -8.99 3.15 6.52
N ILE A 39 -8.94 3.54 5.25
CA ILE A 39 -7.87 4.36 4.67
C ILE A 39 -8.47 5.69 4.23
N THR A 40 -7.86 6.79 4.67
CA THR A 40 -8.31 8.17 4.37
C THR A 40 -7.37 8.89 3.42
N ARG A 41 -6.09 8.53 3.42
CA ARG A 41 -5.08 9.15 2.56
C ARG A 41 -3.97 8.18 2.21
N ILE A 42 -3.51 8.29 0.98
CA ILE A 42 -2.33 7.61 0.48
C ILE A 42 -1.36 8.65 -0.07
N GLU A 43 -0.10 8.57 0.34
CA GLU A 43 1.01 9.27 -0.29
C GLU A 43 2.01 8.26 -0.81
N ILE A 44 2.51 8.50 -2.03
CA ILE A 44 3.40 7.60 -2.74
C ILE A 44 4.58 8.40 -3.23
N SER A 45 5.78 7.94 -2.92
CA SER A 45 7.00 8.42 -3.58
C SER A 45 7.37 7.44 -4.68
N SER A 46 7.59 7.93 -5.91
CA SER A 46 7.94 7.04 -7.02
C SER A 46 8.80 7.67 -8.10
N GLY A 47 9.87 6.99 -8.48
CA GLY A 47 10.77 7.32 -9.57
C GLY A 47 10.77 6.25 -10.66
N TRP A 48 11.86 5.50 -10.74
CA TRP A 48 11.98 4.35 -11.64
C TRP A 48 11.01 3.22 -11.26
N LEU A 49 10.51 3.25 -10.03
CA LEU A 49 9.64 2.25 -9.43
C LEU A 49 8.92 2.89 -8.23
N VAL A 50 8.28 2.10 -7.36
CA VAL A 50 7.71 2.61 -6.10
C VAL A 50 8.79 2.68 -5.02
N ASP A 51 9.07 3.89 -4.53
CA ASP A 51 10.12 4.14 -3.54
C ASP A 51 9.58 4.15 -2.10
N GLY A 52 8.36 4.64 -1.90
CA GLY A 52 7.74 4.72 -0.58
C GLY A 52 6.21 4.83 -0.62
N LEU A 53 5.59 4.39 0.46
CA LEU A 53 4.15 4.38 0.69
C LEU A 53 3.86 4.89 2.09
N LYS A 54 2.97 5.86 2.20
CA LYS A 54 2.50 6.41 3.46
C LYS A 54 0.98 6.34 3.46
N VAL A 55 0.43 5.80 4.54
CA VAL A 55 -0.98 5.47 4.64
C VAL A 55 -1.53 6.10 5.90
N THR A 56 -2.58 6.91 5.76
CA THR A 56 -3.33 7.45 6.89
C THR A 56 -4.59 6.63 7.11
N TYR A 57 -4.68 6.04 8.30
CA TYR A 57 -5.77 5.17 8.71
C TYR A 57 -6.77 5.89 9.60
N LYS A 58 -8.05 5.63 9.38
CA LYS A 58 -9.14 6.10 10.25
C LYS A 58 -9.32 5.17 11.42
N LEU A 59 -9.21 5.70 12.63
CA LEU A 59 -9.44 4.92 13.85
C LEU A 59 -10.89 5.13 14.32
N ARG A 60 -11.54 4.03 14.73
CA ARG A 60 -12.92 4.07 15.29
C ARG A 60 -12.96 4.26 16.80
N HIS A 61 -11.81 4.17 17.46
CA HIS A 61 -11.76 4.19 18.92
C HIS A 61 -12.00 5.61 19.45
N PRO A 62 -12.91 5.81 20.42
CA PRO A 62 -13.17 7.14 20.98
C PRO A 62 -11.90 7.82 21.48
N GLY A 63 -11.70 9.07 21.06
CA GLY A 63 -10.56 9.89 21.49
C GLY A 63 -9.24 9.63 20.76
N LEU A 64 -9.18 8.69 19.81
CA LEU A 64 -8.01 8.51 18.96
C LEU A 64 -8.11 9.34 17.68
N SER A 65 -7.01 9.99 17.31
CA SER A 65 -6.84 10.61 15.99
C SER A 65 -6.42 9.58 14.96
N ASN A 66 -6.67 9.86 13.68
CA ASN A 66 -6.10 9.08 12.58
C ASN A 66 -4.59 8.90 12.76
N ILE A 67 -4.09 7.72 12.39
CA ILE A 67 -2.66 7.39 12.46
C ILE A 67 -2.08 7.33 11.05
N THR A 68 -0.86 7.82 10.87
CA THR A 68 -0.16 7.77 9.59
C THR A 68 1.09 6.90 9.73
N LEU A 69 1.18 5.86 8.92
CA LEU A 69 2.31 4.93 8.87
C LEU A 69 3.09 5.15 7.57
N THR A 70 4.41 5.13 7.65
CA THR A 70 5.31 5.46 6.53
C THR A 70 6.26 4.30 6.28
N HIS A 71 6.32 3.85 5.04
CA HIS A 71 7.15 2.74 4.55
C HIS A 71 7.97 3.17 3.35
N GLY A 72 9.19 2.66 3.24
CA GLY A 72 10.13 2.98 2.17
C GLY A 72 10.75 4.37 2.30
N LYS A 73 11.03 5.02 1.16
CA LYS A 73 11.74 6.30 1.08
C LYS A 73 10.89 7.35 0.38
N PHE A 74 10.92 8.55 0.92
CA PHE A 74 10.20 9.71 0.39
C PHE A 74 11.16 10.75 -0.15
N TYR A 75 10.96 11.09 -1.42
CA TYR A 75 11.66 12.16 -2.10
C TYR A 75 10.63 13.18 -2.59
N GLU A 76 10.61 14.37 -1.97
CA GLU A 76 9.68 15.48 -2.24
C GLU A 76 9.41 15.76 -3.73
N PRO A 77 10.38 15.78 -4.66
CA PRO A 77 10.08 16.05 -6.08
C PRO A 77 9.31 14.93 -6.80
N ASN A 78 9.13 13.77 -6.17
CA ASN A 78 8.51 12.58 -6.76
C ASN A 78 7.32 12.06 -5.93
N MET A 79 6.70 12.92 -5.12
CA MET A 79 5.56 12.56 -4.30
C MET A 79 4.23 12.82 -5.01
N SER A 80 3.32 11.87 -4.88
CA SER A 80 1.91 12.02 -5.24
C SER A 80 1.08 11.67 -4.02
N ALA A 81 0.02 12.43 -3.79
CA ALA A 81 -0.89 12.20 -2.68
C ALA A 81 -2.33 12.29 -3.15
N PHE A 82 -3.20 11.49 -2.54
CA PHE A 82 -4.63 11.57 -2.76
C PHE A 82 -5.38 11.20 -1.49
N ASP A 83 -6.44 11.96 -1.26
CA ASP A 83 -7.40 11.69 -0.20
C ASP A 83 -8.53 10.82 -0.75
N LEU A 84 -9.08 9.98 0.13
CA LEU A 84 -10.34 9.28 -0.09
C LEU A 84 -11.45 10.05 0.61
N LYS A 85 -12.55 10.27 -0.10
CA LYS A 85 -13.77 10.81 0.52
C LYS A 85 -14.34 9.80 1.51
N GLU A 86 -15.23 10.27 2.39
CA GLU A 86 -16.00 9.42 3.28
C GLU A 86 -16.88 8.38 2.55
N SER A 87 -17.21 8.57 1.27
CA SER A 87 -17.91 7.56 0.46
C SER A 87 -16.97 6.64 -0.32
N GLU A 88 -15.68 6.93 -0.37
CA GLU A 88 -14.73 6.22 -1.23
C GLU A 88 -14.02 5.09 -0.49
N MET A 89 -13.67 4.03 -1.23
CA MET A 89 -12.82 2.95 -0.74
C MET A 89 -11.84 2.48 -1.83
N ILE A 90 -10.71 1.89 -1.41
CA ILE A 90 -9.79 1.21 -2.32
C ILE A 90 -10.40 -0.15 -2.69
N LEU A 91 -10.98 -0.22 -3.88
CA LEU A 91 -11.56 -1.46 -4.41
C LEU A 91 -10.47 -2.45 -4.83
N ALA A 92 -9.43 -1.96 -5.51
CA ALA A 92 -8.32 -2.79 -5.94
C ALA A 92 -7.01 -2.00 -6.07
N ILE A 93 -5.91 -2.72 -5.90
CA ILE A 93 -4.56 -2.26 -6.22
C ILE A 93 -4.00 -3.22 -7.26
N TYR A 94 -3.45 -2.71 -8.35
CA TYR A 94 -2.85 -3.51 -9.40
C TYR A 94 -1.56 -2.89 -9.90
N GLY A 95 -0.70 -3.71 -10.49
CA GLY A 95 0.61 -3.23 -10.86
C GLY A 95 1.51 -4.25 -11.52
N ARG A 96 2.82 -3.98 -11.45
CA ARG A 96 3.87 -4.91 -11.88
C ARG A 96 4.95 -5.00 -10.80
N ALA A 97 5.39 -6.22 -10.53
CA ALA A 97 6.47 -6.51 -9.60
C ALA A 97 7.38 -7.61 -10.17
N GLY A 98 8.66 -7.58 -9.84
CA GLY A 98 9.61 -8.56 -10.38
C GLY A 98 11.05 -8.24 -10.04
N TYR A 99 11.95 -9.16 -10.44
CA TYR A 99 13.39 -9.00 -10.24
C TYR A 99 13.93 -7.83 -11.06
N GLN A 100 14.73 -6.96 -10.43
CA GLN A 100 15.34 -5.82 -11.07
C GLN A 100 16.86 -5.98 -11.11
N ASP A 101 17.43 -6.03 -12.31
CA ASP A 101 18.87 -6.28 -12.50
C ASP A 101 19.76 -5.19 -11.88
N VAL A 102 19.28 -3.96 -11.80
CA VAL A 102 20.02 -2.84 -11.20
C VAL A 102 20.12 -2.99 -9.68
N TYR A 103 19.04 -3.45 -9.04
CA TYR A 103 18.94 -3.57 -7.58
C TYR A 103 19.23 -4.98 -7.06
N LYS A 104 19.35 -5.95 -7.97
CA LYS A 104 19.60 -7.37 -7.67
C LYS A 104 18.59 -8.03 -6.75
N GLN A 105 17.35 -7.53 -6.75
CA GLN A 105 16.26 -8.01 -5.89
C GLN A 105 14.89 -7.86 -6.56
N LYS A 106 13.87 -8.51 -6.01
CA LYS A 106 12.48 -8.37 -6.48
C LYS A 106 11.82 -7.15 -5.82
N LEU A 107 11.14 -6.33 -6.63
CA LEU A 107 10.61 -5.03 -6.19
C LEU A 107 9.24 -4.76 -6.79
N VAL A 108 8.52 -3.78 -6.24
CA VAL A 108 7.32 -3.23 -6.87
C VAL A 108 7.67 -2.10 -7.83
N ASN A 109 7.49 -2.39 -9.11
CA ASN A 109 7.89 -1.51 -10.19
C ASN A 109 6.83 -0.46 -10.48
N ARG A 110 5.56 -0.86 -10.39
CA ARG A 110 4.42 -0.02 -10.71
C ARG A 110 3.26 -0.36 -9.79
N MET A 111 2.55 0.66 -9.34
CA MET A 111 1.32 0.53 -8.57
C MET A 111 0.22 1.45 -9.12
N SER A 112 -1.02 1.00 -9.08
CA SER A 112 -2.21 1.74 -9.48
C SER A 112 -3.37 1.38 -8.56
N PHE A 113 -4.25 2.34 -8.31
CA PHE A 113 -5.37 2.20 -7.39
C PHE A 113 -6.68 2.37 -8.15
N VAL A 114 -7.62 1.47 -7.88
CA VAL A 114 -9.02 1.60 -8.28
C VAL A 114 -9.79 2.04 -7.05
N ILE A 115 -10.32 3.25 -7.09
CA ILE A 115 -11.15 3.84 -6.04
C ILE A 115 -12.61 3.73 -6.46
N PHE A 116 -13.45 3.24 -5.56
CA PHE A 116 -14.89 3.11 -5.77
C PHE A 116 -15.64 4.04 -4.81
N ASP A 117 -16.53 4.87 -5.34
CA ASP A 117 -17.42 5.73 -4.57
C ASP A 117 -18.72 4.97 -4.29
N GLN A 118 -18.93 4.59 -3.03
CA GLN A 118 -20.08 3.81 -2.60
C GLN A 118 -21.40 4.58 -2.70
N HIS A 119 -21.36 5.91 -2.78
CA HIS A 119 -22.56 6.73 -2.89
C HIS A 119 -23.05 6.84 -4.33
N THR A 120 -22.14 7.10 -5.28
CA THR A 120 -22.49 7.29 -6.69
C THR A 120 -22.39 6.02 -7.53
N GLY A 121 -21.61 5.02 -7.08
CA GLY A 121 -21.27 3.84 -7.85
C GLY A 121 -20.15 4.07 -8.87
N ASP A 122 -19.55 5.26 -8.91
CA ASP A 122 -18.48 5.60 -9.84
C ASP A 122 -17.13 5.03 -9.40
N THR A 123 -16.22 4.88 -10.37
CA THR A 123 -14.83 4.53 -10.12
C THR A 123 -13.88 5.57 -10.66
N ARG A 124 -12.77 5.79 -9.97
CA ARG A 124 -11.61 6.53 -10.50
C ARG A 124 -10.32 5.72 -10.34
N VAL A 125 -9.42 5.89 -11.29
CA VAL A 125 -8.12 5.21 -11.30
C VAL A 125 -7.00 6.20 -11.04
N LEU A 126 -6.08 5.85 -10.14
CA LEU A 126 -4.90 6.65 -9.82
C LEU A 126 -3.62 5.90 -10.15
N GLY A 127 -2.65 6.61 -10.72
CA GLY A 127 -1.39 6.06 -11.21
C GLY A 127 -1.36 5.91 -12.74
N PRO A 128 -0.42 5.11 -13.28
CA PRO A 128 0.55 4.31 -12.55
C PRO A 128 1.59 5.17 -11.83
N PHE A 129 1.92 4.77 -10.61
CA PHE A 129 3.06 5.28 -9.85
C PHE A 129 4.25 4.35 -10.08
N GLY A 130 5.44 4.91 -10.27
CA GLY A 130 6.66 4.19 -10.68
C GLY A 130 6.80 4.01 -12.20
N SER A 131 7.88 3.35 -12.63
CA SER A 131 8.17 3.03 -14.04
C SER A 131 8.08 4.24 -14.98
N LYS A 132 8.86 5.30 -14.70
CA LYS A 132 8.94 6.50 -15.57
C LYS A 132 9.07 6.11 -17.06
N PRO A 133 8.39 6.79 -18.01
CA PRO A 133 8.25 6.34 -19.39
C PRO A 133 9.54 5.95 -20.11
N LYS A 134 10.64 6.69 -19.87
CA LYS A 134 11.96 6.42 -20.45
C LYS A 134 12.56 5.07 -20.01
N PHE A 135 12.04 4.45 -18.96
CA PHE A 135 12.54 3.21 -18.38
C PHE A 135 11.49 2.11 -18.28
N ALA A 136 10.33 2.28 -18.93
CA ALA A 136 9.25 1.31 -18.89
C ALA A 136 9.68 -0.10 -19.31
N ASN A 137 10.67 -0.21 -20.21
CA ASN A 137 11.18 -1.50 -20.69
C ASN A 137 12.15 -2.18 -19.70
N PHE A 138 12.77 -1.43 -18.80
CA PHE A 138 13.78 -1.93 -17.85
C PHE A 138 13.15 -2.41 -16.55
N PHE A 139 12.10 -1.72 -16.09
CA PHE A 139 11.39 -2.05 -14.86
C PHE A 139 10.14 -2.86 -15.14
N ASN A 140 10.29 -3.91 -15.95
CA ASN A 140 9.22 -4.83 -16.30
C ASN A 140 9.18 -6.00 -15.32
N GLY A 141 7.97 -6.33 -14.87
CA GLY A 141 7.71 -7.45 -13.96
C GLY A 141 6.40 -8.14 -14.31
N SER A 142 6.08 -9.19 -13.55
CA SER A 142 4.79 -9.87 -13.62
C SER A 142 3.69 -8.96 -13.10
N THR A 143 2.51 -9.03 -13.72
CA THR A 143 1.34 -8.30 -13.25
C THR A 143 0.82 -8.89 -11.94
N TYR A 144 0.33 -8.04 -11.06
CA TYR A 144 -0.37 -8.45 -9.83
C TYR A 144 -1.64 -7.62 -9.63
N HIS A 145 -2.56 -8.15 -8.83
CA HIS A 145 -3.68 -7.39 -8.30
C HIS A 145 -4.07 -7.89 -6.90
N VAL A 146 -4.61 -7.00 -6.07
CA VAL A 146 -5.26 -7.30 -4.80
C VAL A 146 -6.54 -6.49 -4.70
N ALA A 147 -7.60 -7.08 -4.16
CA ALA A 147 -8.90 -6.44 -4.02
C ALA A 147 -9.25 -6.21 -2.54
N ASN A 148 -10.21 -5.31 -2.29
CA ASN A 148 -10.78 -5.02 -0.97
C ASN A 148 -9.71 -4.73 0.08
N VAL A 149 -8.83 -3.75 -0.21
CA VAL A 149 -7.66 -3.46 0.61
C VAL A 149 -8.07 -2.63 1.84
N MET A 150 -7.67 -3.09 3.03
CA MET A 150 -7.95 -2.38 4.30
C MET A 150 -6.68 -1.89 5.00
N ALA A 151 -5.55 -2.55 4.77
CA ALA A 151 -4.27 -2.24 5.38
C ALA A 151 -3.12 -2.82 4.55
N PHE A 152 -1.90 -2.39 4.87
CA PHE A 152 -0.67 -2.83 4.22
C PHE A 152 0.23 -3.58 5.21
N ALA A 153 0.88 -4.61 4.71
CA ALA A 153 2.06 -5.24 5.28
C ALA A 153 3.10 -5.35 4.18
N GLY A 154 4.31 -5.82 4.44
CA GLY A 154 5.33 -5.79 3.42
C GLY A 154 6.75 -5.85 3.91
N TYR A 155 7.64 -5.49 3.01
CA TYR A 155 9.05 -5.29 3.31
C TYR A 155 9.55 -3.99 2.73
N ASP A 156 10.37 -3.28 3.50
CA ASP A 156 11.04 -2.06 3.10
C ASP A 156 12.47 -1.97 3.68
N ASN A 157 13.26 -1.00 3.23
CA ASN A 157 14.59 -0.74 3.82
C ASN A 157 14.57 0.37 4.89
N GLY A 158 13.43 0.59 5.56
CA GLY A 158 13.28 1.45 6.74
C GLY A 158 13.84 2.87 6.61
N GLY A 159 13.89 3.43 5.40
CA GLY A 159 14.51 4.74 5.15
C GLY A 159 16.04 4.82 5.36
N ASN A 160 16.68 3.81 5.94
CA ASN A 160 18.10 3.82 6.25
C ASN A 160 18.95 3.63 4.98
N VAL A 161 19.95 4.48 4.81
CA VAL A 161 20.80 4.52 3.60
C VAL A 161 21.90 3.46 3.74
N GLN A 162 21.59 2.20 3.45
CA GLN A 162 22.61 1.31 2.90
C GLN A 162 22.76 1.66 1.43
N LYS A 163 23.98 2.02 1.01
CA LYS A 163 24.28 2.71 -0.26
C LYS A 163 23.81 2.00 -1.54
N ASN A 164 23.31 0.77 -1.49
CA ASN A 164 23.03 -0.04 -2.68
C ASN A 164 21.66 -0.76 -2.74
N SER A 165 20.72 -0.50 -1.84
CA SER A 165 19.33 -1.01 -1.97
C SER A 165 18.34 0.01 -1.41
N MET A 166 18.04 1.02 -2.21
CA MET A 166 16.88 1.89 -1.97
C MET A 166 15.71 1.16 -2.59
N GLN A 167 14.57 0.95 -1.88
CA GLN A 167 13.18 0.93 -2.40
C GLN A 167 12.15 0.24 -1.49
N MET A 168 10.87 0.43 -1.82
CA MET A 168 9.76 -0.34 -1.25
C MET A 168 9.69 -1.69 -1.96
N GLU A 169 9.92 -2.76 -1.21
CA GLU A 169 10.34 -4.03 -1.81
C GLU A 169 9.16 -4.97 -2.04
N SER A 170 8.14 -4.87 -1.17
CA SER A 170 6.82 -5.46 -1.37
C SER A 170 5.75 -4.81 -0.51
N PRO A 171 4.59 -4.39 -1.04
CA PRO A 171 3.33 -4.35 -0.31
C PRO A 171 2.67 -5.72 -0.37
N VAL A 172 2.50 -6.34 0.79
CA VAL A 172 1.38 -7.25 1.04
C VAL A 172 0.14 -6.40 1.33
N CYS A 173 -0.93 -6.58 0.55
CA CYS A 173 -2.21 -5.97 0.89
C CYS A 173 -3.00 -6.94 1.78
N LEU A 174 -3.50 -6.44 2.90
CA LEU A 174 -4.40 -7.16 3.79
C LEU A 174 -5.82 -6.79 3.37
N SER A 175 -6.66 -7.81 3.18
CA SER A 175 -8.04 -7.66 2.76
C SER A 175 -8.99 -8.17 3.84
N ALA A 176 -10.00 -7.37 4.21
CA ALA A 176 -11.04 -7.82 5.12
C ALA A 176 -11.93 -8.83 4.40
N ARG A 177 -12.19 -9.99 5.02
CA ARG A 177 -13.34 -10.79 4.64
C ARG A 177 -14.53 -10.19 5.39
N THR A 178 -15.43 -9.49 4.71
CA THR A 178 -16.76 -9.25 5.28
C THR A 178 -17.46 -10.61 5.35
N SER A 179 -17.69 -11.12 6.55
CA SER A 179 -18.51 -12.30 6.75
C SER A 179 -19.93 -11.97 6.29
N GLN A 180 -20.37 -12.67 5.24
CA GLN A 180 -21.74 -12.95 4.80
C GLN A 180 -22.82 -11.89 5.12
N ALA A 181 -23.39 -11.30 4.07
CA ALA A 181 -24.75 -10.78 4.12
C ALA A 181 -25.70 -11.92 4.55
N ASN A 182 -26.53 -11.65 5.56
CA ASN A 182 -27.66 -12.49 5.97
C ASN A 182 -28.66 -12.71 4.83
#